data_AF-A0AAU2SF58-F1
#
_entry.id   AF-A0AAU2SF58-F1
#
_cell.length_a   1.000
_cell.length_b   1.000
_cell.length_c   1.000
_cell.angle_alpha   90.00
_cell.angle_beta   90.00
_cell.angle_gamma   90.00
#
_symmetry.space_group_name_H-M   'P 1'
#
loop_
_entity.id
_entity.type
_entity.pdbx_description
1 polymer ?
#
loop_
_entity_poly.entity_id
_entity_poly.type
_entity_poly.pdbx_seq_one_letter_code
_entity_poly.pdbx_strand_id
1 'polypeptide(L)'
;MVTMRLVLAFMADKAAVAQRVRGLLAPGGVWVVTTPLTGRLPEERGSIGLTAEDVAVVTDGWGRGRWYDLEPGGVRCFVLRA
;
A
#
# COMPACT_ATOMS: atom_id res chain seq x y z
N MET A 1 -5.77 13.74 3.92
CA MET A 1 -5.77 12.26 3.79
C MET A 1 -5.64 11.93 2.33
N VAL A 2 -4.83 10.95 1.98
CA VAL A 2 -4.74 10.41 0.62
C VAL A 2 -5.18 8.96 0.66
N THR A 3 -6.00 8.54 -0.29
CA THR A 3 -6.46 7.14 -0.39
C THR A 3 -6.11 6.58 -1.76
N MET A 4 -5.50 5.40 -1.80
CA MET A 4 -5.25 4.65 -3.03
C MET A 4 -5.87 3.27 -2.89
N ARG A 5 -6.88 2.99 -3.71
CA ARG A 5 -7.61 1.73 -3.65
C ARG A 5 -7.43 0.96 -4.94
N LEU A 6 -6.83 -0.21 -4.83
CA LEU A 6 -6.58 -1.19 -5.90
C LEU A 6 -5.80 -0.64 -7.11
N VAL A 7 -5.12 0.50 -6.94
CA VAL A 7 -4.39 1.17 -8.03
C VAL A 7 -2.87 1.00 -7.90
N LEU A 8 -2.35 0.72 -6.69
CA LEU A 8 -0.91 0.73 -6.42
C LEU A 8 -0.14 -0.36 -7.17
N ALA A 9 -0.79 -1.48 -7.50
CA ALA A 9 -0.19 -2.55 -8.32
C ALA A 9 0.19 -2.09 -9.73
N PHE A 10 -0.48 -1.05 -10.26
CA PHE A 10 -0.22 -0.53 -11.61
C PHE A 10 0.80 0.61 -11.64
N MET A 11 1.33 1.00 -10.47
CA MET A 11 2.35 2.04 -10.39
C MET A 11 3.73 1.40 -10.60
N ALA A 12 4.46 1.87 -11.61
CA ALA A 12 5.77 1.34 -11.98
C ALA A 12 6.81 1.54 -10.86
N ASP A 13 6.82 2.72 -10.22
CA ASP A 13 7.72 3.06 -9.13
C ASP A 13 6.93 3.36 -7.85
N LYS A 14 6.83 2.36 -6.98
CA LYS A 14 6.07 2.47 -5.72
C LYS A 14 6.81 3.32 -4.68
N ALA A 15 8.15 3.39 -4.74
CA ALA A 15 8.94 4.22 -3.85
C ALA A 15 8.70 5.70 -4.14
N ALA A 16 8.73 6.08 -5.43
CA ALA A 16 8.42 7.44 -5.87
C ALA A 16 6.99 7.84 -5.49
N VAL A 17 6.01 6.93 -5.64
CA VAL A 17 4.63 7.17 -5.17
C VAL A 17 4.59 7.43 -3.66
N ALA A 18 5.24 6.58 -2.85
CA ALA A 18 5.26 6.75 -1.39
C ALA A 18 5.91 8.08 -0.97
N GLN A 19 7.03 8.47 -1.58
CA GLN A 19 7.66 9.78 -1.38
C GLN A 19 6.72 10.93 -1.77
N ARG A 20 6.09 10.85 -2.95
CA ARG A 20 5.19 11.90 -3.44
C ARG A 20 4.00 12.10 -2.52
N VAL A 21 3.38 11.00 -2.06
CA VAL A 21 2.23 11.07 -1.15
C VAL A 21 2.63 11.68 0.19
N ARG A 22 3.78 11.29 0.74
CA ARG A 22 4.30 11.88 2.00
C ARG A 22 4.47 13.40 1.88
N GLY A 23 4.99 13.89 0.76
CA GLY A 23 5.10 15.34 0.49
C GLY A 23 3.76 16.07 0.27
N LEU A 24 2.66 15.35 0.02
CA LEU A 24 1.31 15.94 -0.12
C LEU A 24 0.54 15.99 1.21
N LEU A 25 0.98 15.26 2.23
CA LEU A 25 0.27 15.18 3.50
C LEU A 25 0.66 16.36 4.39
N ALA A 26 -0.35 17.03 4.95
CA ALA A 26 -0.15 17.93 6.08
C ALA A 26 0.39 17.15 7.31
N PRO A 27 1.02 17.81 8.30
CA PRO A 27 1.47 17.16 9.53
C PRO A 27 0.37 16.31 10.18
N GLY A 28 0.70 15.06 10.55
CA GLY A 28 -0.26 14.08 11.09
C GLY A 28 -1.20 13.46 10.05
N GLY A 29 -1.03 13.79 8.78
CA GLY A 29 -1.76 13.25 7.65
C GLY A 29 -1.56 11.75 7.49
N VAL A 30 -2.52 11.13 6.79
CA VAL A 30 -2.58 9.68 6.63
C VAL A 30 -2.71 9.29 5.17
N TRP A 31 -1.94 8.29 4.76
CA TRP A 31 -2.10 7.56 3.51
C TRP A 31 -2.76 6.22 3.80
N VAL A 32 -3.88 5.97 3.12
CA VAL A 32 -4.59 4.70 3.20
C VAL A 32 -4.45 3.97 1.87
N VAL A 33 -3.81 2.80 1.91
CA VAL A 33 -3.58 1.95 0.73
C VAL A 33 -4.38 0.68 0.90
N THR A 34 -5.30 0.42 -0.03
CA THR A 34 -6.08 -0.81 -0.06
C THR A 34 -5.66 -1.62 -1.27
N THR A 35 -5.05 -2.79 -1.06
CA THR A 35 -4.42 -3.55 -2.14
C THR A 35 -4.36 -5.05 -1.88
N PRO A 36 -4.46 -5.91 -2.91
CA PRO A 36 -4.18 -7.34 -2.76
C PRO A 36 -2.69 -7.60 -2.48
N LEU A 37 -2.37 -8.75 -1.89
CA LEU A 37 -1.00 -9.23 -1.77
C LEU A 37 -0.80 -10.45 -2.66
N THR A 38 0.34 -10.56 -3.33
CA THR A 38 0.61 -11.64 -4.31
C THR A 38 0.42 -13.02 -3.69
N GLY A 39 0.95 -13.26 -2.48
CA GLY A 39 0.84 -14.55 -1.78
C GLY A 39 -0.56 -14.90 -1.26
N ARG A 40 -1.59 -14.12 -1.60
CA ARG A 40 -2.99 -14.36 -1.23
C ARG A 40 -3.89 -14.54 -2.43
N LEU A 41 -3.41 -14.19 -3.62
CA LEU A 41 -4.19 -14.29 -4.84
C LEU A 41 -3.97 -15.65 -5.52
N PRO A 42 -4.96 -16.13 -6.31
CA PRO A 42 -4.72 -17.13 -7.32
C PRO A 42 -3.60 -16.70 -8.28
N GLU A 43 -2.86 -17.65 -8.82
CA GLU A 43 -1.68 -17.41 -9.66
C GLU A 43 -2.01 -16.52 -10.87
N GLU A 44 -3.19 -16.71 -11.48
CA GLU A 44 -3.65 -15.95 -12.65
C GLU A 44 -3.83 -14.45 -12.35
N ARG A 45 -3.94 -14.11 -11.06
CA ARG A 45 -4.10 -12.73 -10.57
C ARG A 45 -2.86 -12.22 -9.84
N GLY A 46 -1.75 -12.97 -9.80
CA GLY A 46 -0.55 -12.58 -9.06
C GLY A 46 0.01 -11.21 -9.46
N SER A 47 -0.17 -10.80 -10.71
CA SER A 47 0.30 -9.51 -11.26
C SER A 47 -0.37 -8.28 -10.64
N ILE A 48 -1.54 -8.43 -10.00
CA ILE A 48 -2.24 -7.32 -9.33
C ILE A 48 -2.06 -7.33 -7.81
N GLY A 49 -1.21 -8.22 -7.28
CA GLY A 49 -0.83 -8.25 -5.89
C GLY A 49 0.47 -7.49 -5.63
N LEU A 50 0.57 -6.85 -4.48
CA LEU A 50 1.85 -6.37 -3.97
C LEU A 50 2.66 -7.53 -3.40
N THR A 51 3.93 -7.59 -3.80
CA THR A 51 4.91 -8.51 -3.22
C THR A 51 5.33 -8.07 -1.82
N ALA A 52 6.05 -8.94 -1.09
CA ALA A 52 6.61 -8.55 0.21
C ALA A 52 7.61 -7.38 0.09
N GLU A 53 8.38 -7.33 -1.01
CA GLU A 53 9.31 -6.24 -1.31
C GLU A 53 8.55 -4.94 -1.58
N ASP A 54 7.50 -4.97 -2.39
CA ASP A 54 6.65 -3.80 -2.63
C ASP A 54 6.06 -3.26 -1.32
N VAL A 55 5.61 -4.15 -0.42
CA VAL A 55 5.09 -3.75 0.89
C VAL A 55 6.19 -3.08 1.73
N ALA A 56 7.39 -3.64 1.76
CA ALA A 56 8.53 -3.04 2.48
C ALA A 56 8.80 -1.62 1.95
N VAL A 57 8.89 -1.46 0.63
CA VAL A 57 9.09 -0.15 -0.02
C VAL A 57 7.99 0.85 0.33
N VAL A 58 6.73 0.43 0.26
CA VAL A 58 5.57 1.32 0.47
C VAL A 58 5.44 1.74 1.93
N THR A 59 5.85 0.88 2.86
CA THR A 59 5.70 1.09 4.31
C THR A 59 6.95 1.66 4.97
N ASP A 60 8.06 1.80 4.25
CA ASP A 60 9.30 2.41 4.75
C ASP A 60 9.18 3.94 4.94
N GLY A 61 9.88 4.45 5.95
CA GLY A 61 10.00 5.89 6.20
C GLY A 61 8.74 6.60 6.72
N TRP A 62 7.73 5.85 7.21
CA TRP A 62 6.55 6.39 7.89
C TRP A 62 6.71 6.32 9.41
N GLY A 63 6.24 7.34 10.13
CA GLY A 63 6.35 7.39 11.59
C GLY A 63 5.50 6.34 12.30
N ARG A 64 4.33 6.00 11.75
CA ARG A 64 3.47 4.91 12.27
C ARG A 64 2.68 4.23 11.16
N GLY A 65 2.69 2.90 11.17
CA GLY A 65 1.87 2.06 10.28
C GLY A 65 0.92 1.14 11.04
N ARG A 66 -0.25 0.87 10.47
CA ARG A 66 -1.15 -0.23 10.84
C ARG A 66 -1.66 -0.91 9.58
N TRP A 67 -2.05 -2.17 9.69
CA TRP A 67 -2.74 -2.87 8.61
C TRP A 67 -3.93 -3.68 9.11
N TYR A 68 -4.88 -3.91 8.21
CA TYR A 68 -6.08 -4.69 8.43
C TYR A 68 -6.32 -5.59 7.23
N ASP A 69 -6.60 -6.86 7.46
CA ASP A 69 -7.06 -7.78 6.42
C ASP A 69 -8.58 -7.62 6.31
N LEU A 70 -9.06 -7.17 5.15
CA LEU A 70 -10.48 -6.85 4.95
C LEU A 70 -11.31 -8.09 4.62
N GLU A 71 -10.68 -9.11 4.06
CA GLU A 71 -11.27 -10.40 3.76
C GLU A 71 -10.21 -11.52 3.90
N PRO A 72 -10.60 -12.76 4.27
CA PRO A 72 -9.69 -13.90 4.28
C PRO A 72 -9.10 -14.14 2.89
N GLY A 73 -7.77 -14.19 2.78
CA GLY A 73 -7.10 -14.47 1.51
C GLY A 73 -7.20 -13.36 0.45
N GLY A 74 -7.61 -12.15 0.81
CA GLY A 74 -7.76 -11.07 -0.16
C GLY A 74 -7.07 -9.76 0.23
N VAL A 75 -7.80 -8.67 0.11
CA VAL A 75 -7.29 -7.31 0.18
C VAL A 75 -6.81 -6.92 1.59
N ARG A 76 -5.63 -6.29 1.66
CA ARG A 76 -5.09 -5.64 2.86
C ARG A 76 -5.24 -4.12 2.76
N CYS A 77 -5.61 -3.49 3.88
CA CYS A 77 -5.62 -2.05 4.05
C CYS A 77 -4.46 -1.63 4.94
N PHE A 78 -3.54 -0.80 4.43
CA PHE A 78 -2.50 -0.14 5.18
C PHE A 78 -2.92 1.29 5.53
N VAL A 79 -2.60 1.72 6.75
CA VAL A 79 -2.84 3.06 7.26
C VAL A 79 -1.50 3.61 7.75
N LEU A 80 -0.90 4.49 6.95
CA LEU A 80 0.46 5.00 7.13
C LEU A 80 0.40 6.50 7.47
N ARG A 81 1.07 6.90 8.56
CA ARG A 81 1.06 8.28 9.06
C ARG A 81 2.44 8.92 8.92
N ALA A 82 2.44 10.11 8.31
CA ALA A 82 3.62 10.97 8.18
C ALA A 82 3.95 11.63 9.52
#